data_AF-A0A2X0QXC0-F1
#
_entry.id   AF-A0A2X0QXC0-F1
#
_cell.length_a   1.000
_cell.length_b   1.000
_cell.length_c   1.000
_cell.angle_alpha   90.00
_cell.angle_beta   90.00
_cell.angle_gamma   90.00
#
_symmetry.space_group_name_H-M   'P 1'
#
loop_
_entity.id
_entity.type
_entity.pdbx_description
1 polymer ?
#
loop_
_entity_poly.entity_id
_entity_poly.type
_entity_poly.pdbx_seq_one_letter_code
_entity_poly.pdbx_strand_id
1 'polypeptide(L)'
;MATYPVFPTRVGADPIPVNGIEIDRAEDGTAYGRSFYTDDKRRFEIEHPGLTSTQKTTLETFYSDNRLLEIDYESPVDGQTYTCLFTGRPIFSLMPGKRFWTAKVRLEEV
;
A
#
# COMPACT_ATOMS: atom_id res chain seq x y z
N MET A 1 7.75 -0.31 15.84
CA MET A 1 6.63 -0.43 14.87
C MET A 1 6.53 -1.88 14.44
N ALA A 2 5.38 -2.32 13.94
CA ALA A 2 5.22 -3.71 13.49
C ALA A 2 5.73 -3.84 12.06
N THR A 3 6.59 -4.82 11.79
CA THR A 3 7.10 -5.08 10.45
C THR A 3 6.09 -5.86 9.63
N TYR A 4 5.85 -5.42 8.40
CA TYR A 4 4.94 -6.07 7.47
C TYR A 4 5.44 -7.49 7.14
N PRO A 5 4.57 -8.51 7.16
CA PRO A 5 4.97 -9.88 6.91
C PRO A 5 5.49 -10.09 5.48
N VAL A 6 6.61 -10.81 5.38
CA VAL A 6 7.22 -11.16 4.10
C VAL A 6 6.42 -12.29 3.45
N PHE A 7 5.68 -11.95 2.40
CA PHE A 7 4.94 -12.89 1.56
C PHE A 7 5.42 -12.81 0.12
N PRO A 8 5.19 -13.85 -0.71
CA PRO A 8 5.44 -13.73 -2.14
C PRO A 8 4.65 -12.55 -2.70
N THR A 9 5.35 -11.52 -3.11
CA THR A 9 4.83 -10.33 -3.77
C THR A 9 5.07 -10.43 -5.26
N ARG A 10 4.10 -10.00 -6.06
CA ARG A 10 4.34 -9.80 -7.48
C ARG A 10 5.25 -8.59 -7.64
N VAL A 11 6.45 -8.82 -8.17
CA VAL A 11 7.41 -7.75 -8.49
C VAL A 11 6.87 -6.94 -9.67
N GLY A 12 6.84 -5.61 -9.54
CA GLY A 12 6.41 -4.69 -10.61
C GLY A 12 5.09 -3.95 -10.38
N ALA A 13 4.54 -3.96 -9.16
CA ALA A 13 3.56 -2.93 -8.80
C ALA A 13 4.34 -1.67 -8.40
N ASP A 14 4.54 -0.77 -9.35
CA ASP A 14 5.27 0.48 -9.11
C ASP A 14 4.54 1.31 -8.03
N PRO A 15 5.28 1.89 -7.07
CA PRO A 15 4.69 2.84 -6.13
C PRO A 15 4.09 4.00 -6.90
N ILE A 16 2.80 4.26 -6.66
CA ILE A 16 2.09 5.38 -7.28
C ILE A 16 2.42 6.62 -6.45
N PRO A 17 3.08 7.65 -7.02
CA PRO A 17 3.29 8.90 -6.31
C PRO A 17 1.93 9.57 -6.08
N VAL A 18 1.66 9.96 -4.84
CA VAL A 18 0.49 10.74 -4.45
C VAL A 18 0.92 12.19 -4.33
N ASN A 19 0.77 12.92 -5.43
CA ASN A 19 1.04 14.35 -5.44
C ASN A 19 -0.14 15.06 -4.74
N GLY A 20 0.05 15.43 -3.47
CA GLY A 20 -0.92 16.23 -2.71
C GLY A 20 -0.95 17.70 -3.13
N ILE A 21 -0.85 17.99 -4.42
CA ILE A 21 -0.83 19.35 -4.97
C ILE A 21 -2.23 19.69 -5.46
N GLU A 22 -2.87 20.66 -4.83
CA GLU A 22 -4.11 21.26 -5.31
C GLU A 22 -3.77 22.55 -6.06
N ILE A 23 -4.25 22.66 -7.30
CA ILE A 23 -4.03 23.83 -8.16
C ILE A 23 -5.37 24.54 -8.32
N ASP A 24 -5.48 25.72 -7.73
CA ASP A 24 -6.59 26.63 -7.95
C ASP A 24 -6.23 27.64 -9.03
N ARG A 25 -7.21 28.10 -9.81
CA ARG A 25 -7.00 29.06 -10.89
C ARG A 25 -7.94 30.23 -10.71
N ALA A 26 -7.35 31.40 -10.51
CA ALA A 26 -8.07 32.66 -10.44
C ALA A 26 -8.67 33.03 -11.81
N GLU A 27 -9.70 33.87 -11.82
CA GLU A 27 -10.36 34.35 -13.05
C GLU A 27 -9.40 35.09 -14.00
N ASP A 28 -8.29 35.62 -13.51
CA ASP A 28 -7.24 36.28 -14.30
C ASP A 28 -6.27 35.30 -14.99
N GLY A 29 -6.44 33.99 -14.76
CA GLY A 29 -5.59 32.93 -15.30
C GLY A 29 -4.40 32.56 -14.43
N THR A 30 -4.21 33.22 -13.29
CA THR A 30 -3.13 32.90 -12.35
C THR A 30 -3.42 31.59 -11.63
N ALA A 31 -2.47 30.66 -11.64
CA ALA A 31 -2.58 29.38 -10.95
C ALA A 31 -1.85 29.44 -9.60
N TYR A 32 -2.54 29.08 -8.53
CA TYR A 32 -1.98 28.95 -7.18
C TYR A 32 -1.97 27.47 -6.80
N GLY A 33 -0.78 26.92 -6.57
CA GLY A 33 -0.62 25.57 -6.05
C GLY A 33 -0.42 25.60 -4.53
N ARG A 34 -1.14 24.75 -3.79
CA ARG A 34 -0.78 24.38 -2.42
C ARG A 34 -0.41 22.90 -2.36
N SER A 35 0.70 22.60 -1.71
CA SER A 35 1.07 21.21 -1.39
C SER A 35 0.59 20.88 0.02
N PHE A 36 -0.12 19.77 0.16
CA PHE A 36 -0.53 19.21 1.45
C PHE A 36 0.59 18.42 2.14
N TYR A 37 1.67 18.10 1.42
CA TYR A 37 2.80 17.35 1.92
C TYR A 37 4.11 18.06 1.62
N THR A 38 5.06 17.99 2.56
CA THR A 38 6.41 18.54 2.39
C THR A 38 7.21 17.77 1.35
N ASP A 39 6.92 16.48 1.20
CA ASP A 39 7.53 15.55 0.24
C ASP A 39 6.44 14.72 -0.46
N ASP A 40 6.73 14.23 -1.67
CA ASP A 40 5.83 13.34 -2.42
C ASP A 40 5.60 12.03 -1.63
N LYS A 41 4.37 11.83 -1.14
CA LYS A 41 3.97 10.59 -0.47
C LYS A 41 3.75 9.49 -1.49
N ARG A 42 4.06 8.24 -1.12
CA ARG A 42 3.92 7.09 -2.02
C ARG A 42 2.76 6.20 -1.59
N ARG A 43 1.98 5.75 -2.57
CA ARG A 43 0.99 4.69 -2.39
C ARG A 43 1.52 3.40 -2.98
N PHE A 44 1.52 2.36 -2.18
CA PHE A 44 1.91 1.01 -2.58
C PHE A 44 0.67 0.14 -2.75
N GLU A 45 0.45 -0.37 -3.97
CA GLU A 45 -0.54 -1.41 -4.24
C GLU A 45 0.14 -2.77 -4.32
N ILE A 46 0.13 -3.53 -3.24
CA ILE A 46 0.84 -4.79 -3.12
C ILE A 46 -0.09 -5.94 -3.53
N GLU A 47 0.32 -6.73 -4.51
CA GLU A 47 -0.35 -7.98 -4.88
C GLU A 47 0.47 -9.18 -4.38
N HIS A 48 -0.15 -10.01 -3.53
CA HIS A 48 0.40 -11.26 -3.04
C HIS A 48 -0.26 -12.45 -3.75
N PRO A 49 0.31 -12.97 -4.85
CA PRO A 49 -0.18 -14.18 -5.49
C PRO A 49 0.23 -15.42 -4.69
N GLY A 50 -0.64 -16.44 -4.67
CA GLY A 50 -0.23 -17.77 -4.20
C GLY A 50 -0.26 -17.96 -2.68
N LEU A 51 -1.02 -17.17 -1.93
CA LEU A 51 -1.14 -17.31 -0.48
C LEU A 51 -1.86 -18.60 -0.10
N THR A 52 -1.29 -19.35 0.85
CA THR A 52 -1.97 -20.47 1.50
C THR A 52 -3.08 -19.98 2.44
N SER A 53 -3.98 -20.88 2.87
CA SER A 53 -5.03 -20.52 3.83
C SER A 53 -4.46 -19.96 5.14
N THR A 54 -3.34 -20.51 5.62
CA THR A 54 -2.68 -20.03 6.84
C THR A 54 -2.13 -18.61 6.65
N GLN A 55 -1.43 -18.36 5.55
CA GLN A 55 -0.89 -17.03 5.25
C GLN A 55 -1.99 -15.98 5.06
N LYS A 56 -3.12 -16.37 4.45
CA LYS A 56 -4.32 -15.51 4.39
C LYS A 56 -4.76 -15.09 5.79
N THR A 57 -4.94 -16.05 6.70
CA THR A 57 -5.35 -15.76 8.08
C THR A 57 -4.34 -14.87 8.78
N THR A 58 -3.04 -15.12 8.61
CA THR A 58 -1.98 -14.26 9.16
C THR A 58 -2.09 -12.82 8.65
N LEU A 59 -2.31 -12.61 7.35
CA LEU A 59 -2.46 -11.27 6.77
C LEU A 59 -3.73 -10.57 7.27
N GLU A 60 -4.82 -11.32 7.44
CA GLU A 60 -6.08 -10.79 7.96
C GLU A 60 -5.96 -10.37 9.44
N THR A 61 -5.30 -11.17 10.26
CA THR A 61 -4.99 -10.84 11.67
C THR A 61 -4.01 -9.67 11.76
N PHE A 62 -2.95 -9.67 10.94
CA PHE A 62 -2.00 -8.56 10.92
C PHE A 62 -2.70 -7.24 10.56
N TYR A 63 -3.59 -7.26 9.56
CA TYR A 63 -4.42 -6.12 9.23
C TYR A 63 -5.33 -5.72 10.40
N SER A 64 -6.04 -6.66 11.05
CA SER A 64 -6.95 -6.29 12.15
C SER A 64 -6.23 -5.60 13.30
N ASP A 65 -5.02 -6.04 13.60
CA ASP A 65 -4.25 -5.61 14.76
C ASP A 65 -3.53 -4.28 14.49
N ASN A 66 -3.20 -3.99 13.22
CA ASN A 66 -2.38 -2.83 12.83
C ASN A 66 -3.09 -1.84 11.89
N ARG A 67 -4.39 -1.96 11.64
CA ARG A 67 -5.11 -1.11 10.65
C ARG A 67 -5.03 0.40 10.89
N LEU A 68 -4.79 0.84 12.14
CA LEU A 68 -4.67 2.25 12.53
C LEU A 68 -3.25 2.61 12.99
N LEU A 69 -2.31 1.68 12.88
CA LEU A 69 -0.95 1.83 13.36
C LEU A 69 0.02 1.94 12.18
N GLU A 70 1.09 2.68 12.41
CA GLU A 70 2.21 2.73 11.47
C GLU A 70 2.95 1.39 11.46
N ILE A 71 3.20 0.90 10.25
CA ILE A 71 3.90 -0.34 9.99
C ILE A 71 5.14 -0.09 9.14
N ASP A 72 6.17 -0.91 9.34
CA ASP A 72 7.37 -0.88 8.53
C ASP A 72 7.19 -1.80 7.32
N TYR A 73 7.17 -1.23 6.12
CA TYR A 73 7.07 -1.96 4.86
C TYR A 73 8.41 -1.93 4.13
N GLU A 74 9.05 -3.10 4.03
CA GLU A 74 10.21 -3.27 3.15
C GLU A 74 9.75 -3.51 1.71
N SER A 75 10.07 -2.58 0.82
CA SER A 75 9.71 -2.68 -0.58
C SER A 75 10.66 -3.66 -1.30
N PRO A 76 10.13 -4.69 -1.98
CA PRO A 76 10.96 -5.69 -2.68
C PRO A 76 11.59 -5.16 -3.97
N VAL A 77 11.22 -3.96 -4.42
CA VAL A 77 11.71 -3.36 -5.67
C VAL A 77 13.07 -2.69 -5.48
N ASP A 78 13.21 -1.94 -4.39
CA ASP A 78 14.37 -1.09 -4.06
C ASP A 78 15.06 -1.50 -2.76
N GLY A 79 14.47 -2.42 -1.98
CA GLY A 79 15.04 -2.90 -0.72
C GLY A 79 15.01 -1.86 0.40
N GLN A 80 14.23 -0.79 0.25
CA GLN A 80 14.08 0.27 1.25
C GLN A 80 12.88 -0.01 2.16
N THR A 81 13.00 0.42 3.41
CA THR A 81 11.91 0.34 4.39
C THR A 81 11.19 1.66 4.48
N TYR A 82 9.87 1.61 4.30
CA TYR A 82 8.96 2.75 4.36
C TYR A 82 8.04 2.62 5.58
N THR A 83 7.78 3.74 6.25
CA THR A 83 6.75 3.81 7.27
C THR A 83 5.40 4.06 6.62
N CYS A 84 4.50 3.09 6.72
CA CYS A 84 3.24 3.08 5.99
C CYS A 84 2.03 2.87 6.91
N LEU A 85 0.86 3.30 6.44
CA LEU A 85 -0.44 3.00 7.02
C LEU A 85 -1.30 2.22 6.02
N PHE A 86 -2.21 1.40 6.54
CA PHE A 86 -3.22 0.74 5.71
C PHE A 86 -4.28 1.75 5.26
N THR A 87 -4.41 1.96 3.95
CA THR A 87 -5.45 2.84 3.40
C THR A 87 -6.74 2.11 3.04
N GLY A 88 -6.73 0.78 3.10
CA GLY A 88 -7.89 -0.02 2.78
C GLY A 88 -7.80 -1.44 3.31
N ARG A 89 -8.95 -2.12 3.30
CA ARG A 89 -9.05 -3.53 3.68
C ARG A 89 -8.39 -4.40 2.60
N PRO A 90 -7.61 -5.44 2.98
CA PRO A 90 -7.08 -6.40 2.03
C PRO A 90 -8.21 -7.08 1.25
N ILE A 91 -8.06 -7.17 -0.07
CA ILE A 91 -9.02 -7.87 -0.94
C ILE A 91 -8.45 -9.25 -1.25
N PHE A 92 -9.21 -10.30 -0.94
CA PHE A 92 -8.80 -11.68 -1.18
C PHE A 92 -9.62 -12.29 -2.32
N SER A 93 -8.95 -12.81 -3.35
CA SER A 93 -9.57 -13.57 -4.44
C SER A 93 -8.99 -14.98 -4.50
N LEU A 94 -9.85 -16.00 -4.54
CA LEU A 94 -9.42 -17.38 -4.73
C LEU A 94 -8.97 -17.59 -6.19
N MET A 95 -7.81 -18.22 -6.40
CA MET A 95 -7.40 -18.59 -7.76
C MET A 95 -8.26 -19.76 -8.29
N PRO A 96 -8.82 -19.66 -9.51
CA PRO A 96 -9.57 -20.76 -10.11
C PRO A 96 -8.71 -22.03 -10.20
N GLY A 97 -9.22 -23.15 -9.71
CA GLY A 97 -8.56 -24.46 -9.80
C GLY A 97 -7.38 -24.68 -8.84
N LYS A 98 -7.09 -23.76 -7.92
CA LYS A 98 -6.02 -23.92 -6.92
C LYS A 98 -6.51 -23.62 -5.50
N ARG A 99 -5.86 -24.21 -4.48
CA ARG A 99 -6.08 -23.90 -3.04
C ARG A 99 -5.32 -22.64 -2.59
N PHE A 100 -5.00 -21.74 -3.52
CA PHE A 100 -4.22 -20.53 -3.25
C PHE A 100 -5.09 -19.28 -3.41
N TRP A 101 -4.79 -18.29 -2.59
CA TRP A 101 -5.43 -16.98 -2.57
C TRP A 101 -4.50 -15.94 -3.19
N THR A 102 -5.08 -14.94 -3.83
CA THR A 102 -4.39 -13.70 -4.18
C THR A 102 -4.91 -12.63 -3.25
N ALA A 103 -4.02 -11.94 -2.53
CA ALA A 103 -4.40 -10.77 -1.73
C ALA A 103 -3.92 -9.49 -2.42
N LYS A 104 -4.77 -8.46 -2.41
CA LYS A 104 -4.40 -7.10 -2.79
C LYS A 104 -4.45 -6.21 -1.56
N VAL A 105 -3.34 -5.58 -1.24
CA VAL A 105 -3.15 -4.72 -0.07
C VAL A 105 -2.77 -3.34 -0.54
N ARG A 106 -3.31 -2.32 0.12
CA ARG A 106 -3.00 -0.92 -0.17
C ARG A 106 -2.37 -0.28 1.05
N LEU A 107 -1.16 0.23 0.87
CA LEU A 107 -0.40 0.97 1.87
C LEU A 107 -0.12 2.38 1.34
N GLU A 108 0.00 3.33 2.25
CA GLU A 108 0.42 4.69 1.93
C GLU A 108 1.44 5.16 2.95
N GLU A 109 2.49 5.80 2.46
CA GLU A 109 3.59 6.34 3.26
C GLU A 109 3.11 7.50 4.14
N VAL A 110 3.54 7.50 5.40
CA VAL A 110 3.18 8.49 6.43
C VAL A 110 4.16 9.64 6.47
#